data_AF-A0A1R4K546-F1
#
_entry.id   AF-A0A1R4K546-F1
#
_cell.length_a   1.000
_cell.length_b   1.000
_cell.length_c   1.000
_cell.angle_alpha   90.00
_cell.angle_beta   90.00
_cell.angle_gamma   90.00
#
_symmetry.space_group_name_H-M   'P 1'
#
loop_
_entity.id
_entity.type
_entity.pdbx_description
1 polymer ?
#
loop_
_entity_poly.entity_id
_entity_poly.type
_entity_poly.pdbx_seq_one_letter_code
_entity_poly.pdbx_strand_id
1 'polypeptide(L)'
;MAIFAVPITGTLRTTLIAVVFFAIGSLMAELPAKFRIPAWMIPILVVVPLFFESAIGVIATWLLLPIAIVTLGGKRSRFATWFHRGGDPSYGMYLWAFLVQQIIIGQFGVLPLWSNIVVVLALSAALGYLSWHLVEKHAIATGASLAKRVWQWQVSGRSSAVVRS
;
A
#
# COMPACT_ATOMS: atom_id res chain seq x y z
N MET A 1 7.63 -11.63 26.94
CA MET A 1 7.90 -12.86 26.14
C MET A 1 6.60 -13.62 25.79
N ALA A 2 5.54 -12.95 25.31
CA ALA A 2 4.26 -13.59 24.95
C ALA A 2 3.92 -13.55 23.44
N ILE A 3 4.85 -13.03 22.61
CA ILE A 3 4.68 -12.91 21.15
C ILE A 3 4.66 -14.32 20.47
N PHE A 4 5.03 -15.38 21.20
CA PHE A 4 5.12 -16.76 20.72
C PHE A 4 3.92 -17.67 21.05
N ALA A 5 2.86 -17.16 21.69
CA ALA A 5 1.80 -18.03 22.22
C ALA A 5 0.81 -18.61 21.18
N VAL A 6 0.90 -18.20 19.92
CA VAL A 6 0.09 -18.78 18.83
C VAL A 6 1.02 -19.68 18.01
N PRO A 7 0.81 -21.01 17.98
CA PRO A 7 1.74 -21.99 17.39
C PRO A 7 1.58 -22.05 15.87
N ILE A 8 1.66 -20.88 15.22
CA ILE A 8 1.69 -20.76 13.78
C ILE A 8 3.07 -20.20 13.47
N THR A 9 4.01 -21.05 13.06
CA THR A 9 5.38 -20.63 12.70
C THR A 9 5.56 -20.57 11.19
N GLY A 10 6.39 -19.63 10.73
CA GLY A 10 6.77 -19.50 9.31
C GLY A 10 5.73 -18.83 8.41
N THR A 11 5.77 -19.17 7.12
CA THR A 11 4.98 -18.57 6.03
C THR A 11 3.47 -18.60 6.29
N LEU A 12 2.97 -19.67 6.93
CA LEU A 12 1.55 -19.83 7.24
C LEU A 12 1.01 -18.70 8.14
N ARG A 13 1.79 -18.26 9.13
CA ARG A 13 1.39 -17.15 10.02
C ARG A 13 1.24 -15.87 9.23
N THR A 14 2.21 -15.56 8.37
CA THR A 14 2.19 -14.35 7.55
C THR A 14 1.02 -14.37 6.58
N THR A 15 0.75 -15.51 5.93
CA THR A 15 -0.40 -15.67 5.05
C THR A 15 -1.72 -15.48 5.79
N LEU A 16 -1.87 -16.09 6.97
CA LEU A 16 -3.09 -15.94 7.77
C LEU A 16 -3.32 -14.49 8.21
N ILE A 17 -2.27 -13.78 8.61
CA ILE A 17 -2.36 -12.35 8.94
C ILE A 17 -2.83 -11.56 7.71
N ALA A 18 -2.25 -11.81 6.54
CA ALA A 18 -2.64 -11.13 5.31
C ALA A 18 -4.11 -11.41 4.95
N VAL A 19 -4.57 -12.66 5.10
CA VAL A 19 -5.97 -13.05 4.87
C VAL A 19 -6.91 -12.32 5.83
N VAL A 20 -6.59 -12.25 7.13
CA VAL A 20 -7.40 -11.52 8.12
C VAL A 20 -7.51 -10.05 7.77
N PHE A 21 -6.39 -9.41 7.40
CA PHE A 21 -6.35 -7.99 7.06
C PHE A 21 -7.18 -7.71 5.80
N PHE A 22 -7.08 -8.57 4.78
CA PHE A 22 -7.86 -8.49 3.56
C PHE A 22 -9.36 -8.66 3.84
N ALA A 23 -9.74 -9.68 4.61
CA ALA A 23 -11.14 -9.97 4.94
C ALA A 23 -11.81 -8.84 5.73
N ILE A 24 -11.10 -8.22 6.67
CA ILE A 24 -11.60 -7.05 7.40
C ILE A 24 -11.77 -5.87 6.46
N GLY A 25 -10.78 -5.62 5.59
CA GLY A 25 -10.85 -4.56 4.59
C GLY A 25 -12.03 -4.73 3.63
N SER A 26 -12.28 -5.95 3.14
CA SER A 26 -13.41 -6.24 2.25
C SER A 26 -14.75 -6.04 2.97
N LEU A 27 -14.87 -6.51 4.21
CA LEU A 27 -16.07 -6.30 5.01
C LEU A 27 -16.35 -4.80 5.22
N MET A 28 -15.32 -4.02 5.51
CA MET A 28 -15.44 -2.57 5.68
C MET A 28 -15.82 -1.83 4.40
N ALA A 29 -15.45 -2.35 3.23
CA ALA A 29 -15.84 -1.77 1.94
C ALA A 29 -17.35 -1.91 1.67
N GLU A 30 -17.98 -2.96 2.19
CA GLU A 30 -19.43 -3.20 2.07
C GLU A 30 -20.25 -2.45 3.12
N LEU A 31 -19.63 -1.98 4.21
CA LEU A 31 -20.35 -1.26 5.25
C LEU A 31 -20.89 0.08 4.75
N PRO A 32 -22.18 0.38 4.98
CA PRO A 32 -22.76 1.65 4.59
C PRO A 32 -22.11 2.81 5.35
N ALA A 33 -22.10 3.99 4.73
CA ALA A 33 -21.38 5.17 5.24
C ALA A 33 -21.71 5.55 6.69
N LYS A 34 -22.94 5.22 7.16
CA LYS A 34 -23.40 5.45 8.54
C LYS A 34 -22.61 4.70 9.61
N PHE A 35 -21.97 3.58 9.26
CA PHE A 35 -21.15 2.77 10.18
C PHE A 35 -19.65 3.04 10.02
N ARG A 36 -19.26 4.05 9.23
CA ARG A 36 -17.85 4.42 9.11
C ARG A 36 -17.37 5.03 10.42
N ILE A 37 -16.30 4.46 10.95
CA ILE A 37 -15.71 4.92 12.19
C ILE A 37 -15.20 6.37 12.02
N PRO A 38 -15.49 7.26 12.98
CA PRO A 38 -15.02 8.63 12.94
C PRO A 38 -13.51 8.70 13.18
N ALA A 39 -12.85 9.68 12.56
CA ALA A 39 -11.38 9.77 12.54
C ALA A 39 -10.75 9.90 13.94
N TRP A 40 -11.46 10.50 14.90
CA TRP A 40 -10.98 10.67 16.26
C TRP A 40 -10.79 9.34 17.02
N MET A 41 -11.38 8.24 16.54
CA MET A 41 -11.19 6.91 17.14
C MET A 41 -9.92 6.19 16.65
N ILE A 42 -9.27 6.67 15.58
CA ILE A 42 -8.08 6.03 14.99
C ILE A 42 -6.94 5.87 16.02
N PRO A 43 -6.57 6.89 16.82
CA PRO A 43 -5.54 6.73 17.85
C PRO A 43 -5.90 5.65 18.86
N ILE A 44 -7.17 5.56 19.26
CA ILE A 44 -7.66 4.55 20.20
C ILE A 44 -7.50 3.15 19.62
N LEU A 45 -7.90 2.95 18.36
CA LEU A 45 -7.78 1.67 17.66
C LEU A 45 -6.33 1.19 17.54
N VAL A 46 -5.36 2.10 17.45
CA VAL A 46 -3.93 1.79 17.35
C VAL A 46 -3.27 1.61 18.71
N VAL A 47 -3.60 2.46 19.68
CA VAL A 47 -2.89 2.54 20.97
C VAL A 47 -3.42 1.52 21.97
N VAL A 48 -4.73 1.27 22.00
CA VAL A 48 -5.34 0.33 22.97
C VAL A 48 -4.73 -1.07 22.90
N PRO A 49 -4.53 -1.69 21.71
CA PRO A 49 -3.88 -2.99 21.62
C PRO A 49 -2.45 -3.05 22.19
N LEU A 50 -1.72 -1.93 22.18
CA LEU A 50 -0.33 -1.87 22.64
C LEU A 50 -0.21 -1.98 24.17
N PHE A 51 -1.28 -1.68 24.91
CA PHE A 51 -1.30 -1.82 26.37
C PHE A 51 -1.51 -3.26 26.85
N PHE A 52 -1.85 -4.19 25.95
CA PHE A 52 -2.05 -5.59 26.28
C PHE A 52 -0.86 -6.42 25.82
N GLU A 53 0.11 -6.70 26.70
CA GLU A 53 1.26 -7.55 26.37
C GLU A 53 0.93 -9.05 26.21
N SER A 54 -0.35 -9.42 26.18
CA SER A 54 -0.83 -10.80 26.08
C SER A 54 -1.20 -11.18 24.64
N ALA A 55 -1.53 -12.46 24.42
CA ALA A 55 -2.10 -12.93 23.15
C ALA A 55 -3.33 -12.11 22.72
N ILE A 56 -4.07 -11.55 23.68
CA ILE A 56 -5.23 -10.69 23.43
C ILE A 56 -4.81 -9.41 22.71
N GLY A 57 -3.70 -8.76 23.09
CA GLY A 57 -3.23 -7.55 22.41
C GLY A 57 -2.77 -7.81 20.98
N VAL A 58 -2.17 -8.98 20.72
CA VAL A 58 -1.78 -9.39 19.37
C VAL A 58 -3.01 -9.59 18.47
N ILE A 59 -4.00 -10.34 18.96
CA ILE A 59 -5.26 -10.57 18.23
C ILE A 59 -6.01 -9.24 18.03
N ALA A 60 -6.09 -8.41 19.06
CA ALA A 60 -6.68 -7.08 18.96
C ALA A 60 -5.96 -6.22 17.93
N THR A 61 -4.63 -6.29 17.84
CA THR A 61 -3.87 -5.58 16.80
C THR A 61 -4.25 -6.09 15.41
N TRP A 62 -4.37 -7.41 15.21
CA TRP A 62 -4.74 -7.98 13.90
C TRP A 62 -6.15 -7.57 13.45
N LEU A 63 -7.05 -7.33 14.40
CA LEU A 63 -8.42 -6.89 14.12
C LEU A 63 -8.54 -5.37 13.96
N LEU A 64 -7.97 -4.60 14.88
CA LEU A 64 -8.18 -3.15 14.98
C LEU A 64 -7.26 -2.35 14.05
N LEU A 65 -6.06 -2.85 13.76
CA LEU A 65 -5.12 -2.17 12.86
C LEU A 65 -5.65 -2.01 11.43
N PRO A 66 -6.16 -3.04 10.73
CA PRO A 66 -6.73 -2.85 9.40
C PRO A 66 -7.94 -1.91 9.42
N ILE A 67 -8.74 -1.93 10.49
CA ILE A 67 -9.83 -0.97 10.69
C ILE A 67 -9.31 0.46 10.77
N ALA A 68 -8.26 0.70 11.57
CA ALA A 68 -7.62 2.01 11.68
C ALA A 68 -7.05 2.48 10.34
N ILE A 69 -6.39 1.59 9.58
CA ILE A 69 -5.78 1.93 8.29
C ILE A 69 -6.84 2.26 7.24
N VAL A 70 -7.87 1.44 7.09
CA VAL A 70 -8.95 1.66 6.10
C VAL A 70 -9.75 2.92 6.45
N THR A 71 -10.05 3.13 7.74
CA THR A 71 -10.74 4.36 8.18
C THR A 71 -9.93 5.61 7.92
N LEU A 72 -8.61 5.57 8.11
CA LEU A 72 -7.70 6.66 7.80
C LEU A 72 -7.63 6.91 6.29
N GLY A 73 -7.43 5.85 5.49
CA GLY A 73 -7.32 5.94 4.03
C GLY A 73 -8.59 6.41 3.33
N GLY A 74 -9.76 6.16 3.92
CA GLY A 74 -11.05 6.65 3.42
C GLY A 74 -11.30 8.14 3.65
N LYS A 75 -10.46 8.85 4.42
CA LYS A 75 -10.62 10.29 4.66
C LYS A 75 -9.87 11.10 3.59
N ARG A 76 -10.55 12.11 3.04
CA ARG A 76 -9.91 13.11 2.18
C ARG A 76 -9.15 14.11 3.06
N SER A 77 -7.83 14.08 3.03
CA SER A 77 -6.96 15.10 3.64
C SER A 77 -6.42 16.06 2.57
N ARG A 78 -6.33 17.35 2.91
CA ARG A 78 -5.71 18.37 2.04
C ARG A 78 -4.26 18.01 1.70
N PHE A 79 -3.55 17.41 2.65
CA PHE A 79 -2.17 16.94 2.46
C PHE A 79 -2.12 15.80 1.44
N ALA A 80 -3.00 14.81 1.56
CA ALA A 80 -3.08 13.70 0.61
C ALA A 80 -3.41 14.21 -0.81
N THR A 81 -4.37 15.13 -0.96
CA THR A 81 -4.68 15.73 -2.26
C THR A 81 -3.50 16.50 -2.84
N TRP A 82 -2.73 17.22 -2.02
CA TRP A 82 -1.51 17.90 -2.47
C TRP A 82 -0.44 16.92 -2.91
N PHE A 83 -0.22 15.83 -2.15
CA PHE A 83 0.73 14.78 -2.49
C PHE A 83 0.38 14.08 -3.81
N HIS A 84 -0.91 13.78 -4.03
CA HIS A 84 -1.40 13.18 -5.27
C HIS A 84 -1.31 14.11 -6.49
N ARG A 85 -1.22 15.43 -6.32
CA ARG A 85 -0.98 16.35 -7.45
C ARG A 85 0.39 16.14 -8.08
N GLY A 86 1.37 15.66 -7.32
CA GLY A 86 2.70 15.30 -7.82
C GLY A 86 2.73 13.98 -8.60
N GLY A 87 1.61 13.27 -8.72
CA GLY A 87 1.51 11.96 -9.37
C GLY A 87 1.40 10.80 -8.40
N ASP A 88 1.73 9.60 -8.88
CA ASP A 88 1.65 8.36 -8.11
C ASP A 88 3.05 7.74 -7.90
N PRO A 89 3.82 8.19 -6.90
CA PRO A 89 5.15 7.65 -6.66
C PRO A 89 5.13 6.26 -6.03
N SER A 90 3.95 5.68 -5.75
CA SER A 90 3.83 4.46 -4.93
C SER A 90 4.62 3.29 -5.51
N TYR A 91 4.56 3.11 -6.83
CA TYR A 91 5.32 2.08 -7.53
C TYR A 91 6.83 2.32 -7.43
N GLY A 92 7.28 3.55 -7.70
CA GLY A 92 8.69 3.94 -7.54
C GLY A 92 9.18 3.74 -6.11
N MET A 93 8.42 4.15 -5.10
CA MET A 93 8.77 3.95 -3.70
C MET A 93 8.96 2.48 -3.36
N TYR A 94 8.08 1.59 -3.84
CA TYR A 94 8.22 0.16 -3.66
C TYR A 94 9.53 -0.38 -4.24
N LEU A 95 9.88 0.05 -5.45
CA LEU A 95 11.12 -0.37 -6.12
C LEU A 95 12.37 0.12 -5.37
N TRP A 96 12.38 1.39 -4.97
CA TRP A 96 13.54 2.03 -4.35
C TRP A 96 13.67 1.75 -2.85
N ALA A 97 12.60 1.39 -2.14
CA ALA A 97 12.61 1.14 -0.70
C ALA A 97 13.63 0.09 -0.29
N PHE A 98 13.63 -1.06 -0.96
CA PHE A 98 14.56 -2.13 -0.66
C PHE A 98 16.01 -1.68 -0.89
N LEU A 99 16.30 -1.06 -2.04
CA LEU A 99 17.65 -0.65 -2.39
C LEU A 99 18.19 0.41 -1.43
N VAL A 100 17.39 1.42 -1.11
CA VAL A 100 17.72 2.44 -0.11
C VAL A 100 18.01 1.78 1.23
N GLN A 101 17.16 0.87 1.68
CA GLN A 101 17.35 0.14 2.94
C GLN A 101 18.68 -0.64 2.96
N GLN A 102 19.03 -1.32 1.86
CA GLN A 102 20.30 -2.06 1.76
C GLN A 102 21.51 -1.12 1.77
N ILE A 103 21.44 0.03 1.08
CA ILE A 103 22.52 1.02 1.08
C ILE A 103 22.72 1.60 2.48
N ILE A 104 21.64 1.97 3.17
CA ILE A 104 21.71 2.51 4.53
C ILE A 104 22.32 1.48 5.49
N ILE A 105 21.87 0.23 5.45
CA ILE A 105 22.44 -0.85 6.29
C ILE A 105 23.92 -1.08 5.93
N GLY A 106 24.26 -1.09 4.64
CA GLY A 106 25.64 -1.33 4.19
C GLY A 106 26.62 -0.22 4.58
N GLN A 107 26.16 1.03 4.64
CA GLN A 107 27.02 2.19 4.94
C GLN A 107 27.02 2.58 6.42
N PHE A 108 25.88 2.46 7.10
CA PHE A 108 25.68 2.96 8.47
C PHE A 108 25.30 1.87 9.48
N GLY A 109 25.15 0.63 9.03
CA GLY A 109 24.62 -0.46 9.86
C GLY A 109 23.11 -0.33 10.11
N VAL A 110 22.61 -1.14 11.04
CA VAL A 110 21.19 -1.11 11.42
C VAL A 110 20.93 0.12 12.28
N LEU A 111 20.28 1.12 11.69
CA LEU A 111 19.88 2.33 12.41
C LEU A 111 18.80 2.04 13.47
N PRO A 112 18.70 2.87 14.53
CA PRO A 112 17.55 2.85 15.43
C PRO A 112 16.23 2.97 14.66
N LEU A 113 15.18 2.29 15.13
CA LEU A 113 13.90 2.13 14.41
C LEU A 113 13.38 3.44 13.81
N TRP A 114 13.26 4.50 14.62
CA TRP A 114 12.71 5.78 14.17
C TRP A 114 13.60 6.47 13.14
N SER A 115 14.91 6.45 13.35
CA SER A 115 15.88 6.98 12.40
C SER A 115 15.81 6.21 11.07
N ASN A 116 15.71 4.89 11.13
CA ASN A 116 15.56 4.05 9.95
C ASN A 116 14.28 4.39 9.17
N ILE A 117 13.14 4.45 9.85
CA ILE A 117 11.85 4.78 9.24
C ILE A 117 11.94 6.14 8.54
N VAL A 118 12.42 7.18 9.23
CA VAL A 118 12.46 8.54 8.68
C VAL A 118 13.40 8.61 7.47
N VAL A 119 14.62 8.08 7.59
CA VAL A 119 15.63 8.16 6.52
C VAL A 119 15.20 7.38 5.30
N VAL A 120 14.80 6.12 5.49
CA VAL A 120 14.44 5.23 4.37
C VAL A 120 13.16 5.74 3.70
N LEU A 121 12.13 6.10 4.47
CA LEU A 121 10.90 6.64 3.89
C LEU A 121 11.16 7.92 3.10
N ALA A 122 11.95 8.85 3.63
CA ALA A 122 12.24 10.11 2.94
C ALA A 122 13.02 9.89 1.64
N LEU A 123 14.08 9.08 1.67
CA LEU A 123 14.89 8.79 0.49
C LEU A 123 14.12 8.00 -0.56
N SER A 124 13.35 6.99 -0.15
CA SER A 124 12.53 6.20 -1.06
C SER A 124 11.38 7.01 -1.66
N ALA A 125 10.78 7.93 -0.91
CA ALA A 125 9.79 8.86 -1.44
C ALA A 125 10.41 9.82 -2.47
N ALA A 126 11.58 10.39 -2.19
CA ALA A 126 12.28 11.26 -3.11
C ALA A 126 12.64 10.55 -4.43
N LEU A 127 13.22 9.35 -4.34
CA LEU A 127 13.55 8.53 -5.51
C LEU A 127 12.30 8.03 -6.23
N GLY A 128 11.24 7.69 -5.49
CA GLY A 128 9.95 7.29 -6.06
C GLY A 128 9.33 8.41 -6.89
N TYR A 129 9.33 9.64 -6.39
CA TYR A 129 8.88 10.80 -7.16
C TYR A 129 9.77 11.10 -8.36
N LEU A 130 11.09 10.99 -8.20
CA LEU A 130 12.03 11.18 -9.32
C LEU A 130 11.77 10.14 -10.42
N SER A 131 11.59 8.88 -10.03
CA SER A 131 11.25 7.77 -10.92
C SER A 131 9.91 8.00 -11.63
N TRP A 132 8.90 8.50 -10.91
CA TRP A 132 7.60 8.82 -11.49
C TRP A 132 7.72 9.85 -12.62
N HIS A 133 8.42 10.95 -12.35
CA HIS A 133 8.53 12.07 -13.29
C HIS A 133 9.45 11.75 -14.47
N LEU A 134 10.53 10.99 -14.25
CA LEU A 134 11.50 10.69 -15.31
C LEU A 134 11.08 9.51 -16.17
N VAL A 135 10.55 8.44 -15.58
CA VAL A 135 10.35 7.16 -16.26
C VAL A 135 8.87 6.81 -16.37
N GLU A 136 8.20 6.68 -15.22
CA GLU A 136 6.90 6.00 -15.16
C GLU A 136 5.80 6.75 -15.93
N LYS A 137 5.71 8.07 -15.74
CA LYS A 137 4.73 8.91 -16.45
C LYS A 137 4.88 8.82 -17.97
N HIS A 138 6.11 8.76 -18.48
CA HIS A 138 6.39 8.66 -19.91
C HIS A 138 6.12 7.26 -20.45
N ALA A 139 6.49 6.23 -19.68
CA ALA A 139 6.25 4.83 -20.04
C ALA A 139 4.76 4.53 -20.16
N ILE A 140 3.96 4.97 -19.18
CA ILE A 140 2.49 4.80 -19.19
C ILE A 140 1.86 5.53 -20.38
N ALA A 141 2.25 6.78 -20.65
CA ALA A 141 1.72 7.54 -21.79
C ALA A 141 2.02 6.87 -23.14
N THR A 142 3.24 6.32 -23.28
CA THR A 142 3.65 5.59 -24.49
C THR A 142 2.87 4.27 -24.62
N GLY A 143 2.75 3.51 -23.53
CA GLY A 143 1.98 2.26 -23.50
C GLY A 143 0.50 2.47 -23.85
N ALA A 144 -0.14 3.52 -23.32
CA ALA A 144 -1.51 3.88 -23.66
C ALA A 144 -1.70 4.20 -25.14
N SER A 145 -0.72 4.90 -25.74
CA SER A 145 -0.73 5.23 -27.17
C SER A 145 -0.59 3.98 -28.05
N LEU A 146 0.27 3.05 -27.67
CA LEU A 146 0.44 1.77 -28.36
C LEU A 146 -0.81 0.89 -28.27
N ALA A 147 -1.40 0.76 -27.07
CA ALA A 147 -2.62 0.00 -26.87
C ALA A 147 -3.76 0.51 -27.76
N LYS A 148 -3.91 1.84 -27.87
CA LYS A 148 -4.91 2.45 -28.76
C LYS A 148 -4.68 2.09 -30.24
N ARG A 149 -3.42 2.11 -30.71
CA ARG A 149 -3.08 1.75 -32.09
C ARG A 149 -3.37 0.27 -32.39
N VAL A 150 -3.02 -0.62 -31.46
CA VAL A 150 -3.29 -2.06 -31.60
C VAL A 150 -4.79 -2.32 -31.64
N TRP A 151 -5.57 -1.68 -30.75
CA TRP A 151 -7.03 -1.77 -30.76
C TRP A 151 -7.63 -1.31 -32.10
N GLN A 152 -7.19 -0.15 -32.61
CA GLN A 152 -7.67 0.36 -33.90
C GLN A 152 -7.36 -0.61 -35.05
N TRP A 153 -6.16 -1.20 -35.08
CA TRP A 153 -5.78 -2.19 -36.08
C TRP A 153 -6.67 -3.44 -36.02
N GLN A 154 -6.93 -3.97 -34.82
CA GLN A 154 -7.82 -5.11 -34.61
C GLN A 154 -9.26 -4.84 -35.08
N VAL A 155 -9.79 -3.65 -34.79
CA VAL A 155 -11.15 -3.26 -35.22
C VAL A 155 -11.20 -3.10 -36.74
N SER A 156 -10.21 -2.44 -37.36
CA SER A 156 -10.16 -2.29 -38.82
C SER A 156 -10.03 -3.63 -39.56
N GLY A 157 -9.22 -4.56 -39.05
CA GLY A 157 -9.04 -5.88 -39.64
C GLY A 157 -10.30 -6.75 -39.58
N ARG A 158 -11.10 -6.61 -38.50
CA ARG A 158 -12.40 -7.29 -38.38
C ARG A 158 -13.44 -6.77 -39.36
N SER A 159 -13.53 -5.46 -39.60
CA SER A 159 -14.47 -4.88 -40.58
C SER A 159 -14.15 -5.30 -42.02
N SER A 160 -12.88 -5.46 -42.38
CA SER A 160 -12.50 -5.91 -43.73
C SER A 160 -12.78 -7.40 -43.99
N ALA A 161 -12.84 -8.23 -42.94
CA ALA A 161 -13.17 -9.65 -43.05
C ALA A 161 -14.68 -9.90 -43.22
N VAL A 162 -15.53 -9.11 -42.57
CA VAL A 162 -17.01 -9.23 -42.63
C VAL A 162 -17.59 -8.73 -43.96
N VAL A 163 -16.93 -7.78 -44.63
CA VAL A 163 -17.40 -7.25 -45.93
C VAL A 163 -17.03 -8.17 -47.11
N ARG A 164 -16.19 -9.19 -46.88
CA ARG A 164 -15.73 -10.15 -47.90
C ARG A 164 -16.43 -11.52 -47.85
N SER A 165 -17.42 -11.69 -46.97
CA SER A 165 -18.28 -12.88 -46.87
C SER A 165 -19.68 -12.55 -47.37
#